data_AF-A0A4Y3TWQ2-F1
#
_entry.id   AF-A0A4Y3TWQ2-F1
#
_cell.length_a   1.000
_cell.length_b   1.000
_cell.length_c   1.000
_cell.angle_alpha   90.00
_cell.angle_beta   90.00
_cell.angle_gamma   90.00
#
_symmetry.space_group_name_H-M   'P 1'
#
loop_
_entity.id
_entity.type
_entity.pdbx_description
1 polymer ?
#
loop_
_entity_poly.entity_id
_entity_poly.type
_entity_poly.pdbx_seq_one_letter_code
_entity_poly.pdbx_strand_id
1 'polypeptide(L)'
;MEMIGNFEDIIESPFTTLIFALIVFHIYIYAEKPSARFLKKIDYWWLGFASLSLFGAIYAQKQLFADGDINLSKSRLSASISELKREISFQNHYVCDTHWLAPPYLIPDPRSIVRYKTRDEACAWYQRLDASVSKAGLSDKEIIDISNHPIPEQISEWPDDNIKTAIKAAKADLENSENTRTNYEKGILYECIILYSPYLLALALALRIAKVSGELRLDTAKTQKQ
;
A
#
# COMPACT_ATOMS: atom_id res chain seq x y z
N MET A 1 -9.91 9.88 -29.85
CA MET A 1 -11.01 10.84 -29.68
C MET A 1 -12.26 10.03 -29.34
N GLU A 2 -12.33 9.53 -28.12
CA GLU A 2 -13.53 8.94 -27.52
C GLU A 2 -13.55 9.48 -26.08
N MET A 3 -14.15 10.66 -25.93
CA MET A 3 -14.56 11.23 -24.63
C MET A 3 -16.09 11.31 -24.64
N ILE A 4 -16.75 10.19 -24.90
CA ILE A 4 -18.15 10.03 -24.51
C ILE A 4 -18.07 9.33 -23.16
N GLY A 5 -17.90 10.11 -22.09
CA GLY A 5 -18.05 9.59 -20.74
C GLY A 5 -19.46 9.00 -20.62
N ASN A 6 -19.56 7.80 -20.06
CA ASN A 6 -20.83 7.12 -19.92
C ASN A 6 -21.75 7.98 -19.06
N PHE A 7 -22.97 8.22 -19.51
CA PHE A 7 -23.97 9.01 -18.80
C PHE A 7 -24.24 8.49 -17.38
N GLU A 8 -23.97 7.21 -17.14
CA GLU A 8 -24.03 6.53 -15.84
C GLU A 8 -23.05 7.15 -14.82
N ASP A 9 -21.83 7.53 -15.24
CA ASP A 9 -20.82 8.14 -14.36
C ASP A 9 -21.26 9.52 -13.83
N ILE A 10 -22.10 10.24 -14.58
CA ILE A 10 -22.62 11.55 -14.19
C ILE A 10 -23.63 11.39 -13.05
N ILE A 11 -24.53 10.41 -13.14
CA ILE A 11 -25.58 10.19 -12.13
C ILE A 11 -24.96 9.78 -10.79
N GLU A 12 -23.87 9.01 -10.83
CA GLU A 12 -23.20 8.51 -9.63
C GLU A 12 -22.27 9.52 -8.96
N SER A 13 -22.16 10.77 -9.44
CA SER A 13 -21.28 11.72 -8.78
C SER A 13 -21.82 12.20 -7.41
N PRO A 14 -20.95 12.48 -6.42
CA PRO A 14 -21.38 13.12 -5.17
C PRO A 14 -21.95 14.54 -5.41
N PHE A 15 -21.58 15.17 -6.53
CA PHE A 15 -22.09 16.48 -6.94
C PHE A 15 -23.55 16.42 -7.41
N THR A 16 -23.92 15.44 -8.25
CA THR A 16 -25.32 15.22 -8.64
C THR A 16 -26.16 14.87 -7.42
N THR A 17 -25.63 14.06 -6.50
CA THR A 17 -26.28 13.77 -5.20
C THR A 17 -26.51 15.05 -4.40
N LEU A 18 -25.53 15.96 -4.33
CA LEU A 18 -25.67 17.26 -3.67
C LEU A 18 -26.80 18.09 -4.30
N ILE A 19 -26.80 18.25 -5.63
CA ILE A 19 -27.82 19.04 -6.34
C ILE A 19 -29.20 18.44 -6.11
N PHE A 20 -29.35 17.14 -6.29
CA PHE A 20 -30.62 16.44 -6.11
C PHE A 20 -31.13 16.59 -4.67
N ALA A 21 -30.29 16.31 -3.68
CA ALA A 21 -30.64 16.46 -2.27
C ALA A 21 -31.01 17.91 -1.92
N LEU A 22 -30.29 18.89 -2.47
CA LEU A 22 -30.60 20.31 -2.28
C LEU A 22 -31.98 20.64 -2.83
N ILE A 23 -32.30 20.22 -4.06
CA ILE A 23 -33.63 20.44 -4.66
C ILE A 23 -34.72 19.81 -3.79
N VAL A 24 -34.57 18.53 -3.43
CA VAL A 24 -35.56 17.79 -2.64
C VAL A 24 -35.78 18.46 -1.27
N PHE A 25 -34.70 18.73 -0.53
CA PHE A 25 -34.84 19.35 0.79
C PHE A 25 -35.36 20.78 0.70
N HIS A 26 -34.93 21.56 -0.29
CA HIS A 26 -35.41 22.94 -0.45
C HIS A 26 -36.90 22.97 -0.78
N ILE A 27 -37.37 22.15 -1.73
CA ILE A 27 -38.79 21.98 -2.04
C ILE A 27 -39.57 21.57 -0.79
N TYR A 28 -39.07 20.58 -0.04
CA TYR A 28 -39.70 20.11 1.20
C TYR A 28 -39.85 21.22 2.25
N ILE A 29 -38.79 22.00 2.53
CA ILE A 29 -38.83 23.11 3.47
C ILE A 29 -39.86 24.18 3.04
N TYR A 30 -39.93 24.47 1.74
CA TYR A 30 -40.86 25.45 1.20
C TYR A 30 -42.32 24.98 1.28
N ALA A 31 -42.59 23.73 0.90
CA ALA A 31 -43.93 23.16 0.87
C ALA A 31 -44.50 22.90 2.28
N GLU A 32 -43.80 22.12 3.12
CA GLU A 32 -44.34 21.59 4.38
C GLU A 32 -44.29 22.59 5.54
N LYS A 33 -43.46 23.63 5.40
CA LYS A 33 -43.30 24.66 6.42
C LYS A 33 -42.96 24.13 7.82
N PRO A 34 -41.80 23.46 7.98
CA PRO A 34 -41.49 22.75 9.20
C PRO A 34 -41.39 23.66 10.42
N SER A 35 -41.74 23.09 11.58
CA SER A 35 -41.62 23.76 12.87
C SER A 35 -40.16 23.93 13.31
N ALA A 36 -39.91 24.88 14.21
CA ALA A 36 -38.58 25.10 14.80
C ALA A 36 -38.01 23.84 15.48
N ARG A 37 -38.85 22.98 16.06
CA ARG A 37 -38.40 21.71 16.67
C ARG A 37 -37.87 20.74 15.62
N PHE A 38 -38.48 20.68 14.44
CA PHE A 38 -38.01 19.84 13.34
C PHE A 38 -36.66 20.32 12.79
N LEU A 39 -36.48 21.63 12.62
CA LEU A 39 -35.20 22.21 12.19
C LEU A 39 -34.07 21.91 13.18
N LYS A 40 -34.36 21.84 14.49
CA LYS A 40 -33.39 21.37 15.50
C LYS A 40 -33.01 19.90 15.30
N LYS A 41 -33.93 19.03 14.89
CA LYS A 41 -33.61 17.62 14.57
C LYS A 41 -32.69 17.52 13.36
N ILE A 42 -32.95 18.31 12.31
CA ILE A 42 -32.06 18.40 11.15
C ILE A 42 -30.65 18.80 11.57
N ASP A 43 -30.51 19.67 12.59
CA ASP A 43 -29.21 20.09 13.12
C ASP A 43 -28.35 18.91 13.59
N TYR A 44 -28.95 17.95 14.29
CA TYR A 44 -28.24 16.74 14.73
C TYR A 44 -27.92 15.80 13.56
N TRP A 45 -28.82 15.67 12.59
CA TRP A 45 -28.61 14.80 11.43
C TRP A 45 -27.47 15.27 10.53
N TRP A 46 -27.41 16.56 10.19
CA TRP A 46 -26.31 17.06 9.35
C TRP A 46 -24.96 16.95 10.07
N LEU A 47 -24.91 17.18 11.39
CA LEU A 47 -23.70 16.97 12.18
C LEU A 47 -23.27 15.50 12.19
N GLY A 48 -24.21 14.57 12.31
CA GLY A 48 -23.94 13.12 12.24
C GLY A 48 -23.34 12.72 10.89
N PHE A 49 -23.96 13.14 9.79
CA PHE A 49 -23.46 12.85 8.45
C PHE A 49 -22.12 13.52 8.15
N ALA A 50 -21.94 14.78 8.57
CA ALA A 50 -20.67 15.49 8.41
C ALA A 50 -19.53 14.80 9.18
N SER A 51 -19.80 14.35 10.41
CA SER A 51 -18.82 13.63 11.22
C SER A 51 -18.46 12.29 10.60
N LEU A 52 -19.45 11.51 10.16
CA LEU A 52 -19.22 10.22 9.50
C LEU A 52 -18.46 10.37 8.18
N SER A 53 -18.79 11.40 7.41
CA SER A 53 -18.05 11.77 6.20
C SER A 53 -16.59 12.11 6.52
N LEU A 54 -16.34 12.94 7.53
CA LEU A 54 -14.99 13.30 7.97
C LEU A 54 -14.18 12.06 8.36
N PHE A 55 -14.76 11.11 9.11
CA PHE A 55 -14.10 9.84 9.41
C PHE A 55 -13.74 9.08 8.14
N GLY A 56 -14.65 8.98 7.18
CA GLY A 56 -14.35 8.33 5.91
C GLY A 56 -13.27 9.02 5.10
N ALA A 57 -13.19 10.35 5.11
CA ALA A 57 -12.10 11.09 4.48
C ALA A 57 -10.74 10.79 5.16
N ILE A 58 -10.70 10.72 6.49
CA ILE A 58 -9.50 10.32 7.25
C ILE A 58 -9.09 8.89 6.88
N TYR A 59 -10.03 7.96 6.76
CA TYR A 59 -9.73 6.57 6.36
C TYR A 59 -9.28 6.46 4.91
N ALA A 60 -9.84 7.26 3.99
CA ALA A 60 -9.40 7.35 2.61
C ALA A 60 -7.95 7.87 2.52
N GLN A 61 -7.60 8.87 3.33
CA GLN A 61 -6.23 9.37 3.39
C GLN A 61 -5.27 8.31 3.96
N LYS A 62 -5.66 7.59 5.02
CA LYS A 62 -4.88 6.47 5.55
C LYS A 62 -4.71 5.36 4.50
N GLN A 63 -5.70 5.13 3.65
CA GLN A 63 -5.58 4.18 2.55
C GLN A 63 -4.51 4.59 1.55
N LEU A 64 -4.52 5.84 1.10
CA LEU A 64 -3.51 6.33 0.16
C LEU A 64 -2.10 6.21 0.75
N PHE A 65 -1.96 6.46 2.05
CA PHE A 65 -0.68 6.25 2.75
C PHE A 65 -0.29 4.77 2.78
N ALA A 66 -1.22 3.89 3.15
CA ALA A 66 -1.00 2.44 3.17
C ALA A 66 -0.60 1.88 1.80
N ASP A 67 -1.30 2.29 0.73
CA ASP A 67 -1.00 1.87 -0.63
C ASP A 67 0.39 2.35 -1.06
N GLY A 68 0.76 3.58 -0.67
CA GLY A 68 2.11 4.11 -0.87
C GLY A 68 3.18 3.30 -0.15
N ASP A 69 2.93 2.95 1.11
CA ASP A 69 3.85 2.17 1.94
C ASP A 69 4.02 0.72 1.44
N ILE A 70 2.92 0.08 1.01
CA ILE A 70 2.94 -1.23 0.36
C ILE A 70 3.77 -1.18 -0.93
N ASN A 71 3.56 -0.18 -1.78
CA ASN A 71 4.30 -0.02 -3.03
C ASN A 71 5.79 0.27 -2.79
N LEU A 72 6.11 1.07 -1.77
CA LEU A 72 7.47 1.33 -1.36
C LEU A 72 8.15 0.06 -0.83
N SER A 73 7.45 -0.71 -0.01
CA SER A 73 7.95 -1.99 0.51
C SER A 73 8.23 -2.99 -0.60
N LYS A 74 7.30 -3.14 -1.56
CA LYS A 74 7.51 -3.94 -2.78
C LYS A 74 8.71 -3.47 -3.60
N SER A 75 8.89 -2.16 -3.73
CA SER A 75 10.02 -1.59 -4.48
C SER A 75 11.36 -1.87 -3.78
N ARG A 76 11.41 -1.78 -2.45
CA ARG A 76 12.58 -2.13 -1.64
C ARG A 76 12.92 -3.62 -1.77
N LEU A 77 11.91 -4.47 -1.62
CA LEU A 77 12.06 -5.92 -1.81
C LEU A 77 12.60 -6.24 -3.20
N SER A 78 12.03 -5.64 -4.26
CA SER A 78 12.51 -5.81 -5.63
C SER A 78 13.97 -5.35 -5.81
N ALA A 79 14.38 -4.27 -5.16
CA ALA A 79 15.76 -3.79 -5.20
C ALA A 79 16.71 -4.77 -4.49
N SER A 80 16.36 -5.23 -3.29
CA SER A 80 17.13 -6.22 -2.53
C SER A 80 17.24 -7.56 -3.25
N ILE A 81 16.18 -7.98 -3.94
CA ILE A 81 16.22 -9.13 -4.86
C ILE A 81 17.20 -8.89 -5.99
N SER A 82 17.10 -7.76 -6.69
CA SER A 82 17.97 -7.46 -7.83
C SER A 82 19.45 -7.41 -7.43
N GLU A 83 19.73 -6.85 -6.26
CA GLU A 83 21.06 -6.84 -5.65
C GLU A 83 21.54 -8.26 -5.38
N LEU A 84 20.71 -9.09 -4.75
CA LEU A 84 21.02 -10.49 -4.51
C LEU A 84 21.29 -11.26 -5.80
N LYS A 85 20.50 -11.06 -6.86
CA LYS A 85 20.75 -11.67 -8.18
C LYS A 85 22.12 -11.26 -8.73
N ARG A 86 22.45 -9.97 -8.64
CA ARG A 86 23.73 -9.44 -9.09
C ARG A 86 24.89 -10.07 -8.35
N GLU A 87 24.81 -10.15 -7.02
CA GLU A 87 25.84 -10.76 -6.18
C GLU A 87 26.00 -12.26 -6.46
N ILE A 88 24.90 -13.00 -6.62
CA ILE A 88 24.93 -14.43 -6.98
C ILE A 88 25.61 -14.63 -8.34
N SER A 89 25.22 -13.85 -9.34
CA SER A 89 25.80 -13.95 -10.69
C SER A 89 27.28 -13.59 -10.70
N PHE A 90 27.66 -12.50 -10.01
CA PHE A 90 29.06 -12.09 -9.86
C PHE A 90 29.89 -13.17 -9.17
N GLN A 91 29.43 -13.70 -8.04
CA GLN A 91 30.14 -14.73 -7.30
C GLN A 91 30.20 -16.06 -8.06
N ASN A 92 29.13 -16.44 -8.77
CA ASN A 92 29.14 -17.62 -9.64
C ASN A 92 30.25 -17.50 -10.69
N HIS A 93 30.31 -16.38 -11.42
CA HIS A 93 31.36 -16.12 -12.40
C HIS A 93 32.75 -16.07 -11.76
N TYR A 94 32.90 -15.36 -10.64
CA TYR A 94 34.19 -15.22 -9.95
C TYR A 94 34.71 -16.56 -9.41
N VAL A 95 33.88 -17.37 -8.77
CA VAL A 95 34.30 -18.64 -8.17
C VAL A 95 34.51 -19.73 -9.21
N CYS A 96 33.62 -19.82 -10.22
CA CYS A 96 33.64 -20.89 -11.21
C CYS A 96 34.59 -20.63 -12.40
N ASP A 97 34.64 -19.40 -12.92
CA ASP A 97 35.31 -19.12 -14.20
C ASP A 97 36.73 -18.55 -14.02
N THR A 98 37.02 -17.98 -12.84
CA THR A 98 38.37 -17.48 -12.53
C THR A 98 39.34 -18.65 -12.40
N HIS A 99 40.52 -18.55 -13.02
CA HIS A 99 41.60 -19.50 -12.79
C HIS A 99 42.27 -19.26 -11.44
N TRP A 100 41.96 -20.08 -10.45
CA TRP A 100 42.60 -20.05 -9.13
C TRP A 100 43.96 -20.76 -9.18
N LEU A 101 45.01 -20.11 -8.67
CA LEU A 101 46.34 -20.72 -8.55
C LEU A 101 46.37 -21.72 -7.38
N ALA A 102 46.92 -22.91 -7.61
CA ALA A 102 47.11 -23.90 -6.54
C ALA A 102 48.26 -23.48 -5.58
N PRO A 103 48.17 -23.76 -4.27
CA PRO A 103 49.32 -23.64 -3.36
C PRO A 103 50.39 -24.65 -3.84
N PRO A 104 51.60 -24.22 -4.28
CA PRO A 104 52.56 -23.41 -3.52
C PRO A 104 52.77 -21.96 -4.02
N TYR A 105 52.05 -21.54 -5.07
CA TYR A 105 52.25 -20.22 -5.69
C TYR A 105 51.49 -19.09 -4.98
N LEU A 106 50.61 -19.45 -4.06
CA LEU A 106 49.91 -18.51 -3.17
C LEU A 106 50.85 -18.11 -2.03
N ILE A 107 50.84 -16.82 -1.67
CA ILE A 107 51.38 -16.35 -0.39
C ILE A 107 50.75 -17.24 0.70
N PRO A 108 51.51 -17.72 1.71
CA PRO A 108 51.02 -18.66 2.73
C PRO A 108 50.02 -17.98 3.68
N ASP A 109 48.85 -17.62 3.16
CA ASP A 109 47.67 -17.24 3.90
C ASP A 109 46.82 -18.51 4.05
N PRO A 110 46.65 -19.06 5.26
CA PRO A 110 45.82 -20.23 5.52
C PRO A 110 44.42 -20.13 4.91
N ARG A 111 43.86 -18.91 4.79
CA ARG A 111 42.54 -18.67 4.22
C ARG A 111 42.51 -18.93 2.71
N SER A 112 43.56 -18.54 1.99
CA SER A 112 43.66 -18.79 0.54
C SER A 112 43.69 -20.29 0.21
N ILE A 113 44.33 -21.09 1.06
CA ILE A 113 44.40 -22.56 0.93
C ILE A 113 43.02 -23.17 1.15
N VAL A 114 42.29 -22.72 2.18
CA VAL A 114 40.91 -23.17 2.44
C VAL A 114 40.01 -22.84 1.25
N ARG A 115 40.03 -21.60 0.75
CA ARG A 115 39.21 -21.20 -0.41
C ARG A 115 39.51 -22.02 -1.66
N TYR A 116 40.79 -22.30 -1.94
CA TYR A 116 41.16 -23.15 -3.06
C TYR A 116 40.58 -24.57 -2.90
N LYS A 117 40.68 -25.15 -1.70
CA LYS A 117 40.14 -26.49 -1.40
C LYS A 117 38.62 -26.55 -1.45
N THR A 118 37.93 -25.47 -1.10
CA THR A 118 36.46 -25.41 -1.04
C THR A 118 35.84 -24.82 -2.30
N ARG A 119 36.65 -24.47 -3.31
CA ARG A 119 36.21 -23.82 -4.55
C ARG A 119 35.16 -24.62 -5.30
N ASP A 120 35.39 -25.92 -5.52
CA ASP A 120 34.48 -26.72 -6.35
C ASP A 120 33.10 -26.89 -5.68
N GLU A 121 33.10 -27.02 -4.34
CA GLU A 121 31.87 -27.02 -3.55
C GLU A 121 31.16 -25.66 -3.63
N ALA A 122 31.90 -24.56 -3.54
CA ALA A 122 31.37 -23.21 -3.68
C ALA A 122 30.81 -22.94 -5.08
N CYS A 123 31.51 -23.34 -6.13
CA CYS A 123 31.04 -23.23 -7.50
C CYS A 123 29.74 -24.02 -7.69
N ALA A 124 29.69 -25.27 -7.22
CA ALA A 124 28.47 -26.07 -7.28
C ALA A 124 27.30 -25.44 -6.49
N TRP A 125 27.59 -24.79 -5.36
CA TRP A 125 26.58 -24.08 -4.57
C TRP A 125 26.05 -22.85 -5.31
N TYR A 126 26.92 -21.98 -5.83
CA TYR A 126 26.53 -20.80 -6.59
C TYR A 126 25.80 -21.15 -7.89
N GLN A 127 26.19 -22.20 -8.61
CA GLN A 127 25.49 -22.66 -9.80
C GLN A 127 24.05 -23.13 -9.49
N ARG A 128 23.85 -23.85 -8.38
CA ARG A 128 22.50 -24.24 -7.94
C ARG A 128 21.67 -23.01 -7.60
N LEU A 129 22.26 -22.07 -6.87
CA LEU A 129 21.59 -20.85 -6.44
C LEU A 129 21.21 -19.96 -7.64
N ASP A 130 22.12 -19.78 -8.60
CA ASP A 130 21.90 -19.02 -9.83
C ASP A 130 20.83 -19.67 -10.71
N ALA A 131 20.83 -21.01 -10.82
CA ALA A 131 19.79 -21.74 -11.54
C ALA A 131 18.41 -21.57 -10.91
N SER A 132 18.31 -21.59 -9.57
CA SER A 132 17.06 -21.32 -8.85
C SER A 132 16.59 -19.88 -9.07
N VAL A 133 17.49 -18.90 -9.04
CA VAL A 133 17.16 -17.49 -9.22
C VAL A 133 16.76 -17.14 -10.67
N SER A 134 17.44 -17.74 -11.65
CA SER A 134 17.24 -17.47 -13.07
C SER A 134 15.99 -18.12 -13.65
N LYS A 135 15.63 -19.33 -13.23
CA LYS A 135 14.42 -20.04 -13.72
C LYS A 135 13.12 -19.43 -13.23
N ALA A 136 13.16 -18.85 -12.04
CA ALA A 136 11.96 -18.58 -11.27
C ALA A 136 11.46 -17.13 -11.44
N GLY A 137 12.29 -16.24 -11.98
CA GLY A 137 11.94 -14.83 -12.04
C GLY A 137 11.65 -14.28 -10.64
N LEU A 138 12.39 -14.73 -9.62
CA LEU A 138 12.20 -14.46 -8.18
C LEU A 138 10.86 -13.79 -7.85
N SER A 139 9.79 -14.58 -7.83
CA SER A 139 8.56 -14.18 -7.17
C SER A 139 8.80 -14.13 -5.65
N ASP A 140 8.00 -13.34 -4.92
CA ASP A 140 8.13 -13.18 -3.46
C ASP A 140 8.23 -14.52 -2.69
N LYS A 141 7.64 -15.60 -3.24
CA LYS A 141 7.65 -16.95 -2.66
C LYS A 141 9.00 -17.68 -2.77
N GLU A 142 9.88 -17.28 -3.68
CA GLU A 142 11.11 -18.02 -4.00
C GLU A 142 12.34 -17.50 -3.24
N ILE A 143 12.28 -16.26 -2.74
CA ILE A 143 13.26 -15.74 -1.77
C ILE A 143 13.26 -16.60 -0.50
N ILE A 144 12.09 -17.15 -0.15
CA ILE A 144 11.92 -18.10 0.95
C ILE A 144 12.76 -19.36 0.70
N ASP A 145 12.93 -19.79 -0.55
CA ASP A 145 13.69 -20.99 -0.91
C ASP A 145 15.22 -20.80 -0.81
N ILE A 146 15.71 -19.56 -0.92
CA ILE A 146 17.14 -19.27 -0.67
C ILE A 146 17.50 -19.55 0.81
N SER A 147 16.53 -19.47 1.73
CA SER A 147 16.72 -19.91 3.11
C SER A 147 16.97 -21.43 3.23
N ASN A 148 16.45 -22.21 2.30
CA ASN A 148 16.58 -23.67 2.27
C ASN A 148 17.91 -24.13 1.66
N HIS A 149 18.71 -23.20 1.14
CA HIS A 149 20.07 -23.44 0.67
C HIS A 149 21.07 -22.80 1.64
N PRO A 150 21.25 -23.36 2.86
CA PRO A 150 22.19 -22.81 3.82
C PRO A 150 23.58 -22.71 3.19
N ILE A 151 24.29 -21.64 3.52
CA ILE A 151 25.68 -21.47 3.09
C ILE A 151 26.48 -22.62 3.72
N PRO A 152 27.16 -23.46 2.92
CA PRO A 152 28.03 -24.52 3.44
C PRO A 152 29.03 -23.97 4.45
N GLU A 153 29.27 -24.71 5.53
CA GLU A 153 30.14 -24.29 6.64
C GLU A 153 31.55 -23.93 6.13
N GLN A 154 32.03 -24.69 5.14
CA GLN A 154 33.30 -24.54 4.45
C GLN A 154 33.42 -23.24 3.62
N ILE A 155 32.29 -22.66 3.23
CA ILE A 155 32.17 -21.39 2.50
C ILE A 155 31.88 -20.25 3.46
N SER A 156 31.31 -20.55 4.64
CA SER A 156 30.97 -19.55 5.65
C SER A 156 32.20 -18.77 6.17
N GLU A 157 33.40 -19.36 6.05
CA GLU A 157 34.69 -18.74 6.38
C GLU A 157 35.22 -17.76 5.32
N TRP A 158 34.55 -17.66 4.15
CA TRP A 158 34.91 -16.66 3.15
C TRP A 158 34.55 -15.27 3.68
N PRO A 159 35.48 -14.29 3.62
CA PRO A 159 35.26 -12.96 4.17
C PRO A 159 34.33 -12.08 3.31
N ASP A 160 33.88 -12.57 2.15
CA ASP A 160 32.85 -11.89 1.36
C ASP A 160 31.49 -12.04 2.04
N ASP A 161 31.23 -11.14 2.98
CA ASP A 161 29.97 -11.01 3.71
C ASP A 161 28.86 -10.38 2.84
N ASN A 162 29.17 -9.97 1.60
CA ASN A 162 28.23 -9.30 0.71
C ASN A 162 27.03 -10.19 0.39
N ILE A 163 27.24 -11.47 0.08
CA ILE A 163 26.14 -12.39 -0.23
C ILE A 163 25.27 -12.66 1.00
N LYS A 164 25.88 -12.82 2.18
CA LYS A 164 25.17 -12.99 3.46
C LYS A 164 24.35 -11.74 3.79
N THR A 165 24.92 -10.57 3.59
CA THR A 165 24.26 -9.28 3.79
C THR A 165 23.09 -9.10 2.83
N ALA A 166 23.27 -9.42 1.54
CA ALA A 166 22.21 -9.36 0.53
C ALA A 166 21.05 -10.32 0.84
N ILE A 167 21.36 -11.57 1.24
CA ILE A 167 20.36 -12.54 1.68
C ILE A 167 19.60 -12.02 2.90
N LYS A 168 20.30 -11.49 3.91
CA LYS A 168 19.69 -10.96 5.13
C LYS A 168 18.78 -9.76 4.83
N ALA A 169 19.23 -8.85 3.98
CA ALA A 169 18.45 -7.69 3.56
C ALA A 169 17.17 -8.11 2.81
N ALA A 170 17.28 -9.01 1.83
CA ALA A 170 16.14 -9.52 1.08
C ALA A 170 15.11 -10.22 1.99
N LYS A 171 15.55 -11.00 2.98
CA LYS A 171 14.65 -11.63 3.97
C LYS A 171 13.95 -10.61 4.86
N ALA A 172 14.69 -9.62 5.37
CA ALA A 172 14.12 -8.58 6.21
C ALA A 172 13.08 -7.74 5.44
N ASP A 173 13.35 -7.42 4.17
CA ASP A 173 12.41 -6.70 3.32
C ASP A 173 11.18 -7.54 2.96
N LEU A 174 11.34 -8.86 2.79
CA LEU A 174 10.21 -9.77 2.56
C LEU A 174 9.29 -9.81 3.78
N GLU A 175 9.85 -10.04 4.97
CA GLU A 175 9.10 -10.06 6.24
C GLU A 175 8.43 -8.71 6.49
N ASN A 176 9.12 -7.61 6.24
CA ASN A 176 8.54 -6.27 6.33
C ASN A 176 7.39 -6.08 5.35
N SER A 177 7.52 -6.53 4.10
CA SER A 177 6.45 -6.45 3.10
C SER A 177 5.22 -7.25 3.50
N GLU A 178 5.39 -8.45 4.04
CA GLU A 178 4.28 -9.28 4.55
C GLU A 178 3.61 -8.62 5.76
N ASN A 179 4.39 -8.14 6.73
CA ASN A 179 3.89 -7.42 7.90
C ASN A 179 3.17 -6.13 7.52
N THR A 180 3.70 -5.35 6.58
CA THR A 180 3.05 -4.15 6.05
C THR A 180 1.71 -4.52 5.42
N ARG A 181 1.65 -5.59 4.61
CA ARG A 181 0.41 -6.03 3.98
C ARG A 181 -0.64 -6.44 5.00
N THR A 182 -0.29 -7.28 5.98
CA THR A 182 -1.24 -7.76 7.00
C THR A 182 -1.73 -6.63 7.91
N ASN A 183 -0.87 -5.67 8.26
CA ASN A 183 -1.24 -4.49 9.04
C ASN A 183 -2.24 -3.57 8.33
N TYR A 184 -2.34 -3.66 7.00
CA TYR A 184 -3.27 -2.87 6.19
C TYR A 184 -4.44 -3.66 5.63
N GLU A 185 -4.62 -4.95 5.97
CA GLU A 185 -5.84 -5.68 5.62
C GLU A 185 -7.06 -5.04 6.29
N LYS A 186 -8.08 -4.73 5.48
CA LYS A 186 -9.25 -3.97 5.95
C LYS A 186 -10.49 -4.85 5.99
N GLY A 187 -11.37 -4.54 6.94
CA GLY A 187 -12.73 -5.05 6.95
C GLY A 187 -13.64 -4.28 6.00
N ILE A 188 -14.68 -4.96 5.49
CA ILE A 188 -15.68 -4.43 4.55
C ILE A 188 -16.34 -3.12 5.02
N LEU A 189 -16.45 -2.92 6.33
CA LEU A 189 -17.05 -1.71 6.92
C LEU A 189 -16.22 -0.45 6.62
N TYR A 190 -14.88 -0.56 6.58
CA TYR A 190 -14.02 0.57 6.24
C TYR A 190 -14.20 0.98 4.78
N GLU A 191 -14.32 0.01 3.89
CA GLU A 191 -14.55 0.24 2.46
C GLU A 191 -15.89 0.94 2.23
N CYS A 192 -16.95 0.48 2.89
CA CYS A 192 -18.26 1.15 2.84
C CYS A 192 -18.17 2.60 3.33
N ILE A 193 -17.50 2.87 4.45
CA ILE A 193 -17.39 4.23 4.99
C ILE A 193 -16.62 5.14 4.02
N ILE A 194 -15.51 4.68 3.44
CA ILE A 194 -14.74 5.45 2.46
C ILE A 194 -15.58 5.72 1.22
N LEU A 195 -16.28 4.70 0.70
CA LEU A 195 -17.11 4.79 -0.50
C LEU A 195 -18.27 5.77 -0.33
N TYR A 196 -18.99 5.72 0.81
CA TYR A 196 -20.16 6.55 1.04
C TYR A 196 -19.85 7.94 1.63
N SER A 197 -18.65 8.15 2.18
CA SER A 197 -18.21 9.43 2.76
C SER A 197 -18.50 10.67 1.91
N PRO A 198 -18.18 10.72 0.60
CA PRO A 198 -18.44 11.92 -0.20
C PRO A 198 -19.95 12.20 -0.38
N TYR A 199 -20.80 11.17 -0.45
CA TYR A 199 -22.24 11.31 -0.52
C TYR A 199 -22.84 11.78 0.80
N LEU A 200 -22.32 11.27 1.93
CA LEU A 200 -22.70 11.73 3.26
C LEU A 200 -22.35 13.22 3.46
N LEU A 201 -21.22 13.68 2.92
CA LEU A 201 -20.87 15.11 2.91
C LEU A 201 -21.88 15.93 2.13
N ALA A 202 -22.20 15.49 0.92
CA ALA A 202 -23.18 16.14 0.05
C ALA A 202 -24.54 16.27 0.76
N LEU A 203 -25.01 15.19 1.40
CA LEU A 203 -26.24 15.20 2.19
C LEU A 203 -26.15 16.16 3.39
N ALA A 204 -25.03 16.16 4.12
CA ALA A 204 -24.83 17.05 5.26
C ALA A 204 -24.88 18.53 4.83
N LEU A 205 -24.23 18.88 3.73
CA LEU A 205 -24.25 20.24 3.16
C LEU A 205 -25.65 20.64 2.70
N ALA A 206 -26.34 19.77 1.97
CA ALA A 206 -27.71 20.03 1.51
C ALA A 206 -28.66 20.26 2.70
N LEU A 207 -28.59 19.41 3.73
CA LEU A 207 -29.38 19.56 4.96
C LEU A 207 -29.06 20.87 5.69
N ARG A 208 -27.79 21.27 5.76
CA ARG A 208 -27.39 22.54 6.39
C ARG A 208 -27.98 23.74 5.65
N ILE A 209 -27.90 23.76 4.32
CA ILE A 209 -28.49 24.83 3.49
C ILE A 209 -30.01 24.88 3.65
N ALA A 210 -30.68 23.74 3.60
CA ALA A 210 -32.12 23.62 3.78
C ALA A 210 -32.56 24.11 5.18
N LYS A 211 -31.79 23.77 6.23
CA LYS A 211 -32.02 24.24 7.59
C LYS A 211 -31.99 25.76 7.68
N VAL A 212 -30.90 26.38 7.19
CA VAL A 212 -30.74 27.85 7.20
C VAL A 212 -31.87 28.54 6.44
N SER A 213 -32.27 27.98 5.29
CA SER A 213 -33.41 28.47 4.51
C SER A 213 -34.73 28.42 5.32
N GLY A 214 -34.95 27.34 6.06
CA GLY A 214 -36.12 27.19 6.93
C GLY A 214 -36.13 28.18 8.10
N GLU A 215 -34.97 28.41 8.73
CA GLU A 215 -34.81 29.37 9.85
C GLU A 215 -35.12 30.80 9.41
N LEU A 216 -34.53 31.27 8.30
CA LEU A 216 -34.77 32.61 7.74
C LEU A 216 -36.26 32.86 7.46
N ARG A 217 -36.96 31.84 6.97
CA ARG A 217 -38.37 31.95 6.65
C ARG A 217 -39.25 32.02 7.90
N LEU A 218 -38.91 31.25 8.94
CA LEU A 218 -39.60 31.33 10.22
C LEU A 218 -39.44 32.70 10.86
N ASP A 219 -38.25 33.31 10.77
CA ASP A 219 -38.01 34.64 11.33
C ASP A 219 -38.76 35.72 10.56
N THR A 220 -38.76 35.65 9.22
CA THR A 220 -39.58 36.55 8.37
C THR A 220 -41.07 36.48 8.74
N ALA A 221 -41.59 35.28 8.99
CA ALA A 221 -42.99 35.07 9.38
C ALA A 221 -43.33 35.60 10.79
N LYS A 222 -42.34 35.71 11.69
CA LYS A 222 -42.53 36.35 13.01
C LYS A 222 -42.58 37.87 12.87
N THR A 223 -41.69 38.45 12.07
CA THR A 223 -41.64 39.91 11.83
C THR A 223 -42.93 40.43 11.21
N GLN A 224 -43.56 39.69 10.29
CA GLN A 224 -44.83 40.09 9.66
C GLN A 224 -46.05 40.05 10.59
N LYS A 225 -45.93 39.43 11.78
CA LYS A 225 -47.03 39.33 12.76
C LYS A 225 -46.96 40.40 13.85
N GLN A 226 -45.88 41.18 13.90
CA GLN A 226 -45.69 42.31 14.80
C GLN A 226 -46.16 43.59 14.12
#